data_AF-A0A1S1GQV3-F1
#
_entry.id   AF-A0A1S1GQV3-F1
#
_cell.length_a   1.000
_cell.length_b   1.000
_cell.length_c   1.000
_cell.angle_alpha   90.00
_cell.angle_beta   90.00
_cell.angle_gamma   90.00
#
_symmetry.space_group_name_H-M   'P 1'
#
loop_
_entity.id
_entity.type
_entity.pdbx_description
1 polymer ?
#
loop_
_entity_poly.entity_id
_entity_poly.type
_entity_poly.pdbx_seq_one_letter_code
_entity_poly.pdbx_strand_id
1 'polypeptide(L)' 'MQQIKFKTFTEDSLERLEKSVNDFLRSDDGSSYKLLNISIKQVEERKFPNIEEDYNAVLTLVTQE' A
#
# COMPACT_ATOMS: atom_id res chain seq x y z
N MET A 1 -12.46 12.04 17.87
CA MET A 1 -12.36 10.56 17.92
C MET A 1 -11.43 10.15 16.80
N GLN A 2 -10.38 9.37 17.07
CA GLN A 2 -9.48 8.90 16.01
C GLN A 2 -10.22 7.92 15.10
N GLN A 3 -10.10 8.07 13.78
CA GLN A 3 -10.67 7.15 12.80
C GLN A 3 -9.57 6.30 12.17
N ILE A 4 -9.85 5.00 11.98
CA ILE A 4 -8.95 4.05 11.32
C ILE A 4 -9.35 3.93 9.84
N LYS A 5 -8.36 4.02 8.95
CA LYS A 5 -8.54 3.80 7.51
C LYS A 5 -7.59 2.70 7.03
N PHE A 6 -8.12 1.76 6.25
CA PHE A 6 -7.34 0.75 5.56
C PHE A 6 -7.20 1.13 4.09
N LYS A 7 -5.99 0.98 3.54
CA LYS A 7 -5.72 1.23 2.12
C LYS A 7 -4.83 0.12 1.57
N THR A 8 -5.16 -0.38 0.40
CA THR A 8 -4.39 -1.44 -0.27
C THR A 8 -3.77 -0.94 -1.56
N PHE A 9 -2.54 -1.37 -1.84
CA PHE A 9 -1.83 -1.14 -3.10
C PHE A 9 -1.35 -2.48 -3.66
N THR A 10 -1.27 -2.61 -4.97
CA THR A 10 -0.72 -3.80 -5.64
C THR A 10 0.09 -3.32 -6.82
N GLU A 11 1.35 -3.74 -6.88
CA GLU A 11 2.31 -3.33 -7.91
C GLU A 11 3.22 -4.51 -8.26
N ASP A 12 3.81 -4.50 -9.45
CA ASP A 12 4.70 -5.57 -9.95
C ASP A 12 6.15 -5.49 -9.41
N SER A 13 6.48 -4.47 -8.61
CA SER A 13 7.76 -4.37 -7.91
C SER A 13 7.65 -3.61 -6.59
N LEU A 14 8.59 -3.87 -5.67
CA LEU A 14 8.69 -3.12 -4.41
C LEU A 14 8.94 -1.62 -4.64
N GLU A 15 9.71 -1.24 -5.65
CA GLU A 15 10.02 0.17 -5.92
C GLU A 15 8.78 0.93 -6.39
N ARG A 16 7.94 0.29 -7.22
CA ARG A 16 6.66 0.87 -7.62
C ARG A 16 5.68 0.92 -6.46
N LEU A 17 5.64 -0.12 -5.62
CA LEU A 17 4.83 -0.15 -4.41
C LEU A 17 5.18 0.99 -3.45
N GLU A 18 6.47 1.20 -3.20
CA GLU A 18 6.97 2.31 -2.40
C GLU A 18 6.54 3.66 -2.97
N LYS A 19 6.69 3.84 -4.29
CA LYS A 19 6.27 5.06 -4.96
C LYS A 19 4.77 5.31 -4.82
N SER A 20 3.93 4.32 -5.13
CA SER A 20 2.47 4.42 -5.03
C SER A 20 2.01 4.72 -3.60
N VAL A 21 2.64 4.09 -2.61
CA VAL A 21 2.37 4.36 -1.19
C VAL A 21 2.77 5.79 -0.82
N ASN A 22 3.97 6.24 -1.19
CA ASN A 22 4.44 7.59 -0.88
C ASN A 22 3.62 8.67 -1.58
N ASP A 23 3.23 8.45 -2.84
CA ASP A 23 2.38 9.36 -3.60
C ASP A 23 1.00 9.50 -2.93
N PHE A 24 0.43 8.40 -2.42
CA PHE A 24 -0.80 8.45 -1.63
C PHE A 24 -0.61 9.22 -0.32
N LEU A 25 0.44 8.94 0.46
CA LEU A 25 0.68 9.61 1.75
C LEU A 25 0.91 11.12 1.61
N ARG A 26 1.40 11.57 0.45
CA ARG A 26 1.58 13.00 0.11
C ARG A 26 0.34 13.65 -0.49
N SER A 27 -0.66 12.88 -0.90
CA SER A 27 -1.90 13.40 -1.48
C SER A 27 -2.78 14.10 -0.42
N ASP A 28 -3.73 14.92 -0.87
CA ASP A 28 -4.70 15.58 0.01
C ASP A 28 -5.48 14.56 0.86
N ASP A 29 -5.84 13.40 0.29
CA ASP A 29 -6.54 12.32 1.02
C ASP A 29 -5.63 11.62 2.03
N GLY A 30 -4.35 11.41 1.71
CA GLY A 30 -3.42 10.70 2.58
C GLY A 30 -2.84 11.57 3.70
N SER A 31 -2.61 12.86 3.43
CA SER A 31 -2.01 13.82 4.36
C SER A 31 -2.83 14.04 5.64
N SER A 32 -4.14 13.81 5.58
CA SER A 32 -5.05 13.87 6.74
C SER A 32 -4.86 12.69 7.71
N TYR A 33 -4.03 11.72 7.37
CA TYR A 33 -3.80 10.52 8.16
C TYR A 33 -2.31 10.33 8.49
N LYS A 34 -2.06 9.65 9.60
CA LYS A 34 -0.76 9.14 10.02
C LYS A 34 -0.71 7.64 9.76
N LEU A 35 0.39 7.18 9.19
CA LEU A 35 0.66 5.74 9.04
C LEU A 35 0.93 5.10 10.41
N LEU A 36 0.10 4.13 10.77
CA LEU A 36 0.26 3.34 11.98
C LEU A 36 1.05 2.05 11.70
N ASN A 37 0.72 1.37 10.60
CA ASN A 37 1.35 0.12 10.20
C ASN A 37 1.25 -0.08 8.69
N ILE A 38 2.21 -0.80 8.13
CA ILE A 38 2.16 -1.32 6.76
C ILE A 38 2.53 -2.79 6.76
N SER A 39 1.79 -3.61 6.03
CA SER A 39 2.08 -5.02 5.82
C SER A 39 2.18 -5.31 4.34
N ILE A 40 3.31 -5.87 3.91
CA ILE A 40 3.60 -6.18 2.50
C ILE A 40 3.61 -7.70 2.33
N LYS A 41 2.93 -8.18 1.29
CA LYS A 41 2.88 -9.58 0.91
C LYS A 41 3.26 -9.70 -0.57
N GLN A 42 4.29 -10.51 -0.85
CA GLN A 42 4.58 -10.95 -2.20
C GLN A 42 3.61 -12.07 -2.59
N VAL A 43 3.03 -11.96 -3.79
CA VAL A 43 2.11 -12.92 -4.38
C VAL A 43 2.71 -13.34 -5.72
N GLU A 44 3.14 -14.60 -5.79
CA GLU A 44 3.56 -15.21 -7.05
C GLU A 44 2.34 -15.83 -7.73
N GLU A 45 1.84 -15.18 -8.80
CA GLU A 45 0.84 -15.79 -9.68
C GLU A 45 1.53 -16.53 -10.83
N ARG A 46 1.54 -17.86 -10.76
CA ARG A 46 2.02 -18.71 -11.86
C ARG A 46 0.93 -18.84 -12.93
N LYS A 47 0.96 -17.98 -13.95
CA LYS A 47 0.13 -18.10 -15.17
C LYS A 47 0.99 -18.58 -16.34
N PHE A 48 1.15 -19.90 -16.48
CA PHE A 48 1.93 -20.48 -17.59
C PHE A 48 1.56 -19.85 -18.95
N PRO A 49 2.52 -19.35 -19.75
CA PRO A 49 3.97 -19.51 -19.62
C PRO A 49 4.70 -18.45 -18.77
N ASN A 50 4.00 -17.46 -18.21
CA ASN A 50 4.59 -16.35 -17.46
C ASN A 50 4.49 -16.55 -15.94
N ILE A 51 5.47 -16.03 -15.21
CA ILE A 51 5.38 -15.85 -13.75
C ILE A 51 5.17 -14.35 -13.54
N GLU A 52 4.01 -13.97 -13.03
CA GLU A 52 3.73 -12.60 -12.61
C GLU A 52 4.02 -12.54 -11.10
N GLU A 53 4.96 -11.67 -10.71
CA GLU A 53 5.22 -11.36 -9.31
C GLU A 53 4.53 -10.03 -8.98
N ASP A 54 3.56 -10.09 -8.07
CA ASP A 54 2.88 -8.92 -7.55
C ASP A 54 3.20 -8.72 -6.08
N TYR A 55 3.30 -7.47 -5.66
CA TYR A 55 3.48 -7.06 -4.27
C TYR A 55 2.23 -6.33 -3.81
N ASN A 56 1.58 -6.85 -2.78
CA ASN A 56 0.43 -6.23 -2.16
C ASN A 56 0.84 -5.55 -0.84
N ALA A 57 0.50 -4.28 -0.67
CA ALA A 57 0.64 -3.58 0.60
C ALA A 57 -0.73 -3.28 1.21
N VAL A 58 -0.88 -3.55 2.50
CA VAL A 58 -2.02 -3.13 3.33
C VAL A 58 -1.53 -2.09 4.33
N LEU A 59 -2.01 -0.86 4.20
CA LEU A 59 -1.73 0.24 5.11
C LEU A 59 -2.85 0.37 6.13
N THR A 60 -2.46 0.53 7.39
CA THR A 60 -3.33 0.94 8.48
C THR A 60 -2.99 2.38 8.85
N LEU A 61 -3.97 3.26 8.71
CA LEU A 61 -3.85 4.70 8.86
C LEU A 61 -4.78 5.17 9.98
N VAL A 62 -4.38 6.23 10.68
CA VAL A 62 -5.21 6.89 11.71
C VAL A 62 -5.28 8.39 11.44
N THR A 63 -6.42 9.03 11.66
CA THR A 63 -6.55 10.49 11.49
C THR A 63 -5.49 11.25 12.31
N GLN A 64 -4.86 12.27 11.72
CA GLN A 64 -4.00 13.19 12.47
C GLN A 64 -4.85 14.02 13.45
N GLU A 65 -4.33 14.23 14.68
CA GLU A 65 -4.95 15.11 15.68
C GLU A 65 -4.64 16.58 15.41
#